data_AF-A0A7W7D9M7-F1
#
_entry.id   AF-A0A7W7D9M7-F1
#
_cell.length_a   1.000
_cell.length_b   1.000
_cell.length_c   1.000
_cell.angle_alpha   90.00
_cell.angle_beta   90.00
_cell.angle_gamma   90.00
#
_symmetry.space_group_name_H-M   'P 1'
#
loop_
_entity.id
_entity.type
_entity.pdbx_description
1 polymer ?
#
loop_
_entity_poly.entity_id
_entity_poly.type
_entity_poly.pdbx_seq_one_letter_code
_entity_poly.pdbx_strand_id
1 'polypeptide(L)'
;MLLLVGLGAGVWFVRRPPAGPLPPPDDPWPASGTATVYLCKENSALNSCGEDEATSAQRLTIERTLRGLPEVSAVRLKSRAEALEDFNASGMSDRLPWEVRETDMPESFAVNLTATGDFSRKVENMPGVSNIYVKGTSFWAGKTNVAVWLCPEKPVVKESRCVGRGAASASERTAVYRTLSALDGVGPIYLEDRGHAAKNVMWVIETHPPGTTKPLPYIPETFHLVLDAPDAVARVERAVGSLPGVYDVGEETSH
;
A
#
# COMPACT_ATOMS: atom_id res chain seq x y z
N MET A 1 -29.28 64.17 -6.64
CA MET A 1 -28.45 63.05 -7.14
C MET A 1 -27.46 62.70 -6.05
N LEU A 2 -27.83 61.80 -5.13
CA LEU A 2 -26.99 61.33 -4.01
C LEU A 2 -26.51 59.92 -4.35
N LEU A 3 -25.19 59.74 -4.45
CA LEU A 3 -24.52 58.46 -4.67
C LEU A 3 -24.25 57.81 -3.30
N LEU A 4 -24.96 56.73 -2.99
CA LEU A 4 -24.67 55.83 -1.87
C LEU A 4 -23.62 54.81 -2.32
N VAL A 5 -22.40 54.93 -1.81
CA VAL A 5 -21.34 53.93 -1.97
C VAL A 5 -21.50 52.92 -0.83
N GLY A 6 -22.05 51.75 -1.14
CA GLY A 6 -22.13 50.62 -0.20
C GLY A 6 -20.80 49.90 -0.10
N LEU A 7 -20.12 50.05 1.04
CA LEU A 7 -18.95 49.24 1.41
C LEU A 7 -19.43 47.85 1.85
N GLY A 8 -19.34 46.87 0.94
CA GLY A 8 -19.51 45.47 1.28
C GLY A 8 -18.33 44.97 2.09
N ALA A 9 -18.46 44.96 3.42
CA ALA A 9 -17.53 44.27 4.31
C ALA A 9 -17.71 42.75 4.16
N GLY A 10 -16.97 42.15 3.22
CA GLY A 10 -16.87 40.70 3.13
C GLY A 10 -16.18 40.15 4.38
N VAL A 11 -16.95 39.49 5.24
CA VAL A 11 -16.43 38.77 6.42
C VAL A 11 -15.64 37.57 5.91
N TRP A 12 -14.34 37.76 5.73
CA TRP A 12 -13.39 36.65 5.62
C TRP A 12 -13.30 35.99 6.99
N PHE A 13 -14.01 34.88 7.17
CA PHE A 13 -13.76 33.98 8.28
C PHE A 13 -12.34 33.44 8.14
N VAL A 14 -11.39 34.09 8.81
CA VAL A 14 -10.03 33.57 9.02
C VAL A 14 -10.17 32.36 9.95
N ARG A 15 -10.47 31.19 9.38
CA ARG A 15 -10.33 29.91 10.09
C ARG A 15 -8.85 29.79 10.44
N ARG A 16 -8.52 29.84 11.73
CA ARG A 16 -7.17 29.51 12.19
C ARG A 16 -6.84 28.12 11.66
N PRO A 17 -5.66 27.92 11.04
CA PRO A 17 -5.20 26.60 10.69
C PRO A 17 -5.24 25.70 11.93
N PRO A 18 -5.60 24.42 11.78
CA PRO A 18 -5.56 23.47 12.89
C PRO A 18 -4.15 23.46 13.50
N ALA A 19 -4.08 23.40 14.83
CA ALA A 19 -2.81 23.43 15.57
C ALA A 19 -2.01 22.11 15.46
N GLY A 20 -2.44 21.17 14.63
CA GLY A 20 -1.93 19.81 14.54
C GLY A 20 -2.24 19.17 13.19
N PRO A 21 -1.79 17.91 12.98
CA PRO A 21 -2.07 17.19 11.76
C PRO A 21 -3.57 17.00 11.55
N LEU A 22 -3.98 16.90 10.28
CA LEU A 22 -5.34 16.59 9.90
C LEU A 22 -5.64 15.09 10.15
N PRO A 23 -6.88 14.71 10.49
CA PRO A 23 -7.29 13.31 10.42
C PRO A 23 -7.33 12.84 8.97
N PRO A 24 -7.32 11.51 8.69
CA PRO A 24 -7.57 11.01 7.35
C PRO A 24 -8.85 11.63 6.76
N PRO A 25 -8.86 12.01 5.47
CA PRO A 25 -10.06 12.56 4.85
C PRO A 25 -11.21 11.55 4.87
N ASP A 26 -12.45 12.04 4.94
CA ASP A 26 -13.67 11.21 4.88
C ASP A 26 -13.99 10.77 3.44
N ASP A 27 -12.98 10.30 2.71
CA ASP A 27 -13.08 9.85 1.33
C ASP A 27 -13.53 8.38 1.25
N PRO A 28 -14.19 7.97 0.15
CA PRO A 28 -14.47 6.57 -0.10
C PRO A 28 -13.17 5.77 -0.25
N TRP A 29 -13.19 4.53 0.24
CA TRP A 29 -12.09 3.58 0.07
C TRP A 29 -11.97 3.20 -1.42
N PRO A 30 -10.76 3.13 -1.99
CA PRO A 30 -10.59 2.73 -3.39
C PRO A 30 -11.13 1.33 -3.61
N ALA A 31 -12.03 1.15 -4.59
CA ALA A 31 -12.51 -0.19 -4.95
C ALA A 31 -11.50 -0.97 -5.78
N SER A 32 -10.60 -0.27 -6.47
CA SER A 32 -9.61 -0.82 -7.39
C SER A 32 -8.52 -1.62 -6.66
N GLY A 33 -7.76 -2.38 -7.46
CA GLY A 33 -6.63 -3.12 -6.96
C GLY A 33 -5.82 -3.76 -8.08
N THR A 34 -4.97 -4.70 -7.69
CA THR A 34 -4.24 -5.58 -8.59
C THR A 34 -4.44 -7.02 -8.17
N ALA A 35 -4.23 -7.94 -9.08
CA ALA A 35 -4.16 -9.35 -8.76
C ALA A 35 -3.04 -10.04 -9.51
N THR A 36 -2.44 -11.03 -8.84
CA THR A 36 -1.48 -11.97 -9.44
C THR A 36 -2.12 -13.35 -9.44
N VAL A 37 -2.40 -13.86 -10.64
CA VAL A 37 -2.94 -15.22 -10.84
C VAL A 37 -1.77 -16.12 -11.22
N TYR A 38 -1.29 -16.90 -10.26
CA TYR A 38 -0.19 -17.84 -10.48
C TYR A 38 -0.66 -19.09 -11.20
N LEU A 39 0.12 -19.52 -12.18
CA LEU A 39 -0.18 -20.73 -12.96
C LEU A 39 0.39 -21.97 -12.26
N CYS A 40 -0.27 -23.10 -12.49
CA CYS A 40 0.24 -24.39 -12.08
C CYS A 40 1.60 -24.66 -12.72
N LYS A 41 2.52 -25.15 -11.90
CA LYS A 41 3.86 -25.58 -12.28
C LYS A 41 4.00 -27.06 -11.90
N GLU A 42 4.84 -27.78 -12.63
CA GLU A 42 5.28 -29.12 -12.24
C GLU A 42 5.77 -29.12 -10.78
N ASN A 43 5.34 -30.12 -10.01
CA ASN A 43 5.63 -30.24 -8.57
C ASN A 43 5.13 -29.05 -7.73
N SER A 44 4.04 -28.37 -8.14
CA SER A 44 3.39 -27.38 -7.28
C SER A 44 2.95 -28.02 -5.97
N ALA A 45 3.26 -27.36 -4.85
CA ALA A 45 2.83 -27.82 -3.53
C ALA A 45 1.32 -27.62 -3.28
N LEU A 46 0.60 -26.97 -4.22
CA LEU A 46 -0.83 -26.71 -4.09
C LEU A 46 -1.65 -27.83 -4.74
N ASN A 47 -2.61 -28.34 -3.96
CA ASN A 47 -3.50 -29.44 -4.36
C ASN A 47 -4.33 -29.14 -5.63
N SER A 48 -4.53 -27.87 -5.99
CA SER A 48 -5.26 -27.44 -7.19
C SER A 48 -4.56 -27.82 -8.50
N CYS A 49 -3.26 -28.08 -8.48
CA CYS A 49 -2.45 -28.27 -9.68
C CYS A 49 -2.17 -29.73 -10.07
N GLY A 50 -2.41 -30.69 -9.18
CA GLY A 50 -1.95 -32.06 -9.41
C GLY A 50 -0.43 -32.09 -9.67
N GLU A 51 0.02 -32.94 -10.58
CA GLU A 51 1.44 -33.06 -10.97
C GLU A 51 1.81 -32.22 -12.20
N ASP A 52 0.83 -31.64 -12.90
CA ASP A 52 1.01 -31.08 -14.23
C ASP A 52 1.19 -29.55 -14.25
N GLU A 53 2.07 -29.09 -15.13
CA GLU A 53 2.18 -27.66 -15.47
C GLU A 53 0.99 -27.18 -16.31
N ALA A 54 0.61 -25.91 -16.15
CA ALA A 54 -0.43 -25.28 -16.95
C ALA A 54 -0.11 -25.34 -18.46
N THR A 55 -0.92 -26.07 -19.21
CA THR A 55 -0.81 -26.22 -20.67
C THR A 55 -1.02 -24.88 -21.40
N SER A 56 -0.51 -24.76 -22.63
CA SER A 56 -0.75 -23.57 -23.46
C SER A 56 -2.24 -23.30 -23.70
N ALA A 57 -3.07 -24.35 -23.79
CA ALA A 57 -4.51 -24.23 -23.94
C ALA A 57 -5.20 -23.68 -22.67
N GLN A 58 -4.78 -24.15 -21.49
CA GLN A 58 -5.24 -23.59 -20.21
C GLN A 58 -4.80 -22.13 -20.07
N ARG A 59 -3.54 -21.80 -20.38
CA ARG A 59 -3.02 -20.43 -20.34
C ARG A 59 -3.86 -19.47 -21.20
N LEU A 60 -4.16 -19.85 -22.45
CA LEU A 60 -4.99 -19.05 -23.35
C LEU A 60 -6.43 -18.92 -22.83
N THR A 61 -6.96 -19.97 -22.22
CA THR A 61 -8.30 -19.96 -21.62
C THR A 61 -8.36 -19.02 -20.42
N ILE A 62 -7.37 -19.11 -19.52
CA ILE A 62 -7.22 -18.22 -18.36
C ILE A 62 -7.12 -16.77 -18.83
N GLU A 63 -6.23 -16.46 -19.78
CA GLU A 63 -6.09 -15.10 -20.28
C GLU A 63 -7.39 -14.55 -20.87
N ARG A 64 -8.09 -15.34 -21.71
CA ARG A 64 -9.35 -14.92 -22.32
C ARG A 64 -10.43 -14.67 -21.26
N THR A 65 -10.55 -15.55 -20.28
CA THR A 65 -11.51 -15.39 -19.18
C THR A 65 -11.19 -14.14 -18.38
N LEU A 66 -9.94 -13.94 -17.97
CA LEU A 66 -9.52 -12.74 -17.23
C LEU A 66 -9.85 -11.46 -18.00
N ARG A 67 -9.53 -11.40 -19.30
CA ARG A 67 -9.86 -10.23 -20.15
C ARG A 67 -11.36 -10.04 -20.35
N GLY A 68 -12.17 -11.07 -20.16
CA GLY A 68 -13.63 -11.01 -20.28
C GLY A 68 -14.36 -10.58 -19.00
N LEU A 69 -13.66 -10.48 -17.86
CA LEU A 69 -14.26 -10.05 -16.60
C LEU A 69 -14.46 -8.53 -16.58
N PRO A 70 -15.65 -8.02 -16.20
CA PRO A 70 -15.94 -6.59 -16.21
C PRO A 70 -15.11 -5.78 -15.20
N GLU A 71 -14.64 -6.41 -14.13
CA GLU A 71 -13.75 -5.80 -13.14
C GLU A 71 -12.28 -5.73 -13.57
N VAL A 72 -11.91 -6.30 -14.72
CA VAL A 72 -10.53 -6.35 -15.22
C VAL A 72 -10.28 -5.25 -16.25
N SER A 73 -9.33 -4.37 -15.96
CA SER A 73 -8.90 -3.30 -16.88
C SER A 73 -7.70 -3.68 -17.74
N ALA A 74 -6.81 -4.53 -17.23
CA ALA A 74 -5.64 -5.00 -17.97
C ALA A 74 -5.22 -6.39 -17.49
N VAL A 75 -4.66 -7.18 -18.41
CA VAL A 75 -4.07 -8.49 -18.16
C VAL A 75 -2.76 -8.58 -18.91
N ARG A 76 -1.70 -9.03 -18.22
CA ARG A 76 -0.39 -9.28 -18.81
C ARG A 76 0.18 -10.58 -18.27
N LEU A 77 0.66 -11.45 -19.16
CA LEU A 77 1.46 -12.60 -18.76
C LEU A 77 2.82 -12.12 -18.25
N LYS A 78 3.25 -12.67 -17.12
CA LYS A 78 4.59 -12.55 -16.56
C LYS A 78 5.29 -13.88 -16.69
N SER A 79 6.41 -13.86 -17.39
CA SER A 79 7.30 -15.00 -17.55
C SER A 79 8.00 -15.36 -16.24
N ARG A 80 8.61 -16.54 -16.19
CA ARG A 80 9.42 -16.97 -15.05
C ARG A 80 10.64 -16.07 -14.83
N ALA A 81 11.28 -15.64 -15.93
CA ALA A 81 12.41 -14.71 -15.89
C ALA A 81 12.02 -13.37 -15.23
N GLU A 82 10.88 -12.79 -15.62
CA GLU A 82 10.36 -11.56 -14.98
C GLU A 82 10.02 -11.80 -13.50
N ALA A 83 9.41 -12.95 -13.18
CA ALA A 83 9.11 -13.29 -11.79
C ALA A 83 10.38 -13.44 -10.93
N LEU A 84 11.48 -13.96 -11.50
CA LEU A 84 12.78 -14.04 -10.84
C LEU A 84 13.38 -12.65 -10.62
N GLU A 85 13.29 -11.78 -11.61
CA GLU A 85 13.74 -10.39 -11.52
C GLU A 85 13.03 -9.66 -10.38
N ASP A 86 11.69 -9.74 -10.31
CA ASP A 86 10.91 -9.15 -9.21
C ASP A 86 11.25 -9.77 -7.86
N PHE A 87 11.44 -11.09 -7.81
CA PHE A 87 11.82 -11.80 -6.59
C PHE A 87 13.17 -11.31 -6.05
N ASN A 88 14.15 -11.11 -6.93
CA ASN A 88 15.45 -10.56 -6.57
C ASN A 88 15.34 -9.08 -6.14
N ALA A 89 14.57 -8.27 -6.88
CA ALA A 89 14.34 -6.86 -6.56
C ALA A 89 13.64 -6.66 -5.20
N SER A 90 12.86 -7.65 -4.74
CA SER A 90 12.20 -7.62 -3.43
C SER A 90 13.16 -7.80 -2.25
N GLY A 91 14.42 -8.19 -2.49
CA GLY A 91 15.40 -8.52 -1.45
C GLY A 91 15.08 -9.80 -0.67
N MET A 92 14.07 -10.58 -1.09
CA MET A 92 13.77 -11.88 -0.50
C MET A 92 14.83 -12.94 -0.83
N SER A 93 15.49 -12.82 -1.99
CA SER A 93 16.60 -13.69 -2.40
C SER A 93 17.70 -13.76 -1.34
N ASP A 94 18.07 -12.61 -0.78
CA ASP A 94 19.18 -12.48 0.18
C ASP A 94 18.87 -13.14 1.54
N ARG A 95 17.60 -13.49 1.77
CA ARG A 95 17.12 -14.12 3.01
C ARG A 95 17.02 -15.64 2.89
N LEU A 96 17.17 -16.19 1.69
CA LEU A 96 17.13 -17.63 1.48
C LEU A 96 18.53 -18.23 1.59
N PRO A 97 18.70 -19.38 2.25
CA PRO A 97 19.99 -20.05 2.34
C PRO A 97 20.38 -20.78 1.04
N TRP A 98 19.58 -20.65 -0.03
CA TRP A 98 19.81 -21.25 -1.33
C TRP A 98 19.53 -20.25 -2.46
N GLU A 99 20.14 -20.51 -3.60
CA GLU A 99 19.91 -19.75 -4.83
C GLU A 99 18.56 -20.12 -5.44
N VAL A 100 17.74 -19.11 -5.74
CA VAL A 100 16.48 -19.27 -6.46
C VAL A 100 16.74 -19.14 -7.95
N ARG A 101 16.29 -20.12 -8.73
CA ARG A 101 16.48 -20.16 -10.17
C ARG A 101 15.20 -19.76 -10.89
N GLU A 102 15.32 -19.43 -12.18
CA GLU A 102 14.16 -19.15 -13.02
C GLU A 102 13.17 -20.31 -13.05
N THR A 103 13.68 -21.54 -13.08
CA THR A 103 12.85 -22.75 -13.03
C THR A 103 12.04 -22.86 -11.75
N ASP A 104 12.44 -22.19 -10.67
CA ASP A 104 11.73 -22.19 -9.39
C ASP A 104 10.54 -21.23 -9.40
N MET A 105 10.53 -20.25 -10.30
CA MET A 105 9.48 -19.25 -10.39
C MET A 105 8.27 -19.75 -11.19
N PRO A 106 7.04 -19.55 -10.69
CA PRO A 106 5.83 -19.78 -11.47
C PRO A 106 5.61 -18.66 -12.49
N GLU A 107 5.08 -19.01 -13.67
CA GLU A 107 4.44 -18.00 -14.53
C GLU A 107 3.17 -17.47 -13.87
N SER A 108 2.79 -16.24 -14.19
CA SER A 108 1.58 -15.64 -13.64
C SER A 108 0.93 -14.64 -14.60
N PHE A 109 -0.34 -14.33 -14.39
CA PHE A 109 -0.96 -13.14 -14.97
C PHE A 109 -0.98 -12.02 -13.94
N ALA A 110 -0.39 -10.88 -14.28
CA ALA A 110 -0.62 -9.61 -13.59
C ALA A 110 -1.88 -8.95 -14.14
N VAL A 111 -2.79 -8.61 -13.24
CA VAL A 111 -4.13 -8.13 -13.54
C VAL A 111 -4.37 -6.79 -12.83
N ASN A 112 -4.83 -5.78 -13.57
CA ASN A 112 -5.29 -4.53 -12.98
C ASN A 112 -6.81 -4.59 -12.83
N LEU A 113 -7.31 -4.33 -11.62
CA LEU A 113 -8.72 -4.42 -11.27
C LEU A 113 -9.32 -3.02 -11.08
N THR A 114 -10.46 -2.77 -11.74
CA THR A 114 -11.31 -1.61 -11.44
C THR A 114 -12.09 -1.81 -10.14
N ALA A 115 -12.31 -3.07 -9.73
CA ALA A 115 -12.88 -3.47 -8.46
C ALA A 115 -12.30 -4.83 -8.00
N THR A 116 -11.90 -4.97 -6.73
CA THR A 116 -11.39 -6.26 -6.18
C THR A 116 -12.52 -7.29 -6.02
N GLY A 117 -13.63 -6.88 -5.42
CA GLY A 117 -14.92 -7.60 -5.42
C GLY A 117 -14.81 -9.10 -5.09
N ASP A 118 -15.31 -9.93 -5.99
CA ASP A 118 -15.27 -11.39 -5.90
C ASP A 118 -14.32 -12.03 -6.91
N PHE A 119 -13.35 -11.26 -7.40
CA PHE A 119 -12.41 -11.67 -8.45
C PHE A 119 -11.77 -13.03 -8.17
N SER A 120 -11.25 -13.25 -6.95
CA SER A 120 -10.63 -14.53 -6.57
C SER A 120 -11.57 -15.72 -6.75
N ARG A 121 -12.83 -15.62 -6.31
CA ARG A 121 -13.81 -16.73 -6.42
C ARG A 121 -14.13 -17.10 -7.86
N LYS A 122 -14.08 -16.14 -8.78
CA LYS A 122 -14.34 -16.36 -10.21
C LYS A 122 -13.21 -17.11 -10.91
N VAL A 123 -11.99 -17.04 -10.37
CA VAL A 123 -10.77 -17.50 -11.04
C VAL A 123 -10.12 -18.70 -10.33
N GLU A 124 -10.29 -18.85 -9.02
CA GLU A 124 -9.53 -19.82 -8.19
C GLU A 124 -9.71 -21.28 -8.59
N ASN A 125 -10.85 -21.62 -9.20
CA ASN A 125 -11.19 -22.98 -9.62
C ASN A 125 -10.89 -23.26 -11.11
N MET A 126 -10.23 -22.34 -11.81
CA MET A 126 -9.89 -22.53 -13.21
C MET A 126 -8.77 -23.57 -13.39
N PRO A 127 -8.90 -24.52 -14.33
CA PRO A 127 -7.82 -25.45 -14.63
C PRO A 127 -6.52 -24.74 -15.02
N GLY A 128 -5.42 -25.08 -14.35
CA GLY A 128 -4.11 -24.46 -14.55
C GLY A 128 -3.83 -23.23 -13.67
N VAL A 129 -4.76 -22.85 -12.77
CA VAL A 129 -4.52 -21.83 -11.74
C VAL A 129 -4.06 -22.49 -10.44
N SER A 130 -2.93 -22.01 -9.92
CA SER A 130 -2.35 -22.46 -8.66
C SER A 130 -2.97 -21.72 -7.49
N ASN A 131 -2.82 -20.39 -7.47
CA ASN A 131 -3.30 -19.51 -6.41
C ASN A 131 -3.41 -18.07 -6.92
N ILE A 132 -4.16 -17.27 -6.18
CA ILE A 132 -4.45 -15.88 -6.52
C ILE A 132 -4.10 -15.01 -5.32
N TYR A 133 -3.39 -13.92 -5.57
CA TYR A 133 -3.23 -12.85 -4.60
C TYR A 133 -3.91 -11.62 -5.14
N VAL A 134 -4.86 -11.08 -4.39
CA VAL A 134 -5.48 -9.80 -4.69
C VAL A 134 -4.97 -8.77 -3.70
N LYS A 135 -4.64 -7.60 -4.23
CA LYS A 135 -4.16 -6.46 -3.49
C LYS A 135 -5.07 -5.27 -3.76
N GLY A 136 -5.79 -4.78 -2.75
CA GLY A 136 -6.55 -3.54 -2.87
C GLY A 136 -5.62 -2.35 -3.00
N THR A 137 -6.05 -1.30 -3.70
CA THR A 137 -5.30 -0.03 -3.78
C THR A 137 -5.29 0.64 -2.40
N SER A 138 -4.11 1.05 -1.91
CA SER A 138 -3.95 1.86 -0.68
C SER A 138 -4.92 3.04 -0.66
N PHE A 139 -5.53 3.31 0.49
CA PHE A 139 -6.38 4.49 0.71
C PHE A 139 -5.65 5.79 0.33
N TRP A 140 -4.35 5.87 0.59
CA TRP A 140 -3.52 7.05 0.37
C TRP A 140 -2.99 7.18 -1.05
N ALA A 141 -3.20 6.17 -1.91
CA ALA A 141 -2.76 6.21 -3.30
C ALA A 141 -3.34 7.46 -4.02
N GLY A 142 -2.44 8.26 -4.61
CA GLY A 142 -2.78 9.49 -5.30
C GLY A 142 -3.22 10.67 -4.40
N LYS A 143 -3.27 10.48 -3.07
CA LYS A 143 -3.61 11.54 -2.11
C LYS A 143 -2.36 12.16 -1.49
N THR A 144 -1.35 11.36 -1.24
CA THR A 144 -0.07 11.75 -0.64
C THR A 144 1.09 11.11 -1.38
N ASN A 145 2.31 11.62 -1.14
CA ASN A 145 3.51 11.18 -1.82
C ASN A 145 4.53 10.57 -0.86
N VAL A 146 4.45 10.91 0.43
CA VAL A 146 5.39 10.42 1.44
C VAL A 146 4.64 9.96 2.68
N ALA A 147 5.09 8.85 3.23
CA ALA A 147 4.70 8.30 4.50
C ALA A 147 5.87 8.35 5.49
N VAL A 148 5.59 8.78 6.72
CA VAL A 148 6.51 8.68 7.86
C VAL A 148 5.86 7.76 8.88
N TRP A 149 6.31 6.51 8.91
CA TRP A 149 5.83 5.51 9.85
C TRP A 149 6.44 5.75 11.21
N LEU A 150 5.61 5.77 12.25
CA LEU A 150 6.08 5.90 13.63
C LEU A 150 6.43 4.54 14.22
N CYS A 151 7.10 4.51 15.37
CA CYS A 151 7.33 3.27 16.09
C CYS A 151 5.98 2.65 16.50
N PRO A 152 5.72 1.38 16.13
CA PRO A 152 4.55 0.63 16.60
C PRO A 152 4.75 0.15 18.05
N GLU A 153 3.73 -0.42 18.67
CA GLU A 153 3.87 -0.99 20.03
C GLU A 153 4.85 -2.16 20.05
N LYS A 154 4.84 -2.96 18.98
CA LYS A 154 5.72 -4.12 18.79
C LYS A 154 6.28 -4.11 17.37
N PRO A 155 7.58 -3.91 17.16
CA PRO A 155 8.14 -3.99 15.82
C PRO A 155 8.05 -5.42 15.27
N VAL A 156 7.81 -5.57 13.96
CA VAL A 156 7.86 -6.86 13.26
C VAL A 156 9.31 -7.34 13.10
N VAL A 157 10.21 -6.40 12.82
CA VAL A 157 11.63 -6.67 12.57
C VAL A 157 12.42 -6.57 13.88
N LYS A 158 13.20 -7.61 14.19
CA LYS A 158 13.98 -7.72 15.44
C LYS A 158 15.16 -6.75 15.51
N GLU A 159 15.63 -6.27 14.38
CA GLU A 159 16.72 -5.29 14.26
C GLU A 159 16.18 -3.85 14.12
N SER A 160 14.87 -3.65 14.30
CA SER A 160 14.27 -2.31 14.26
C SER A 160 14.77 -1.46 15.43
N ARG A 161 15.02 -0.18 15.15
CA ARG A 161 15.30 0.84 16.18
C ARG A 161 14.15 1.09 17.17
N CYS A 162 12.97 0.53 16.90
CA CYS A 162 11.81 0.58 17.78
C CYS A 162 11.79 -0.55 18.83
N VAL A 163 12.74 -1.49 18.79
CA VAL A 163 12.83 -2.59 19.76
C VAL A 163 12.98 -2.05 21.18
N GLY A 164 12.12 -2.54 22.09
CA GLY A 164 12.12 -2.16 23.50
C GLY A 164 11.55 -0.77 23.82
N ARG A 165 11.16 0.01 22.79
CA ARG A 165 10.65 1.38 22.98
C ARG A 165 9.14 1.44 23.21
N GLY A 166 8.41 0.52 22.60
CA GLY A 166 6.96 0.65 22.44
C GLY A 166 6.61 1.72 21.39
N ALA A 167 5.34 2.10 21.38
CA ALA A 167 4.84 3.03 20.38
C ALA A 167 5.31 4.48 20.62
N ALA A 168 5.33 5.27 19.55
CA ALA A 168 5.63 6.69 19.63
C ALA A 168 4.69 7.43 20.60
N SER A 169 5.31 8.12 21.56
CA SER A 169 4.63 8.96 22.54
C SER A 169 4.01 10.22 21.91
N ALA A 170 3.12 10.89 22.64
CA ALA A 170 2.50 12.12 22.16
C ALA A 170 3.51 13.26 21.92
N SER A 171 4.56 13.35 22.73
CA SER A 171 5.63 14.34 22.55
C SER A 171 6.50 14.03 21.33
N GLU A 172 6.81 12.76 21.07
CA GLU A 172 7.49 12.32 19.85
C GLU A 172 6.65 12.63 18.60
N ARG A 173 5.35 12.30 18.61
CA ARG A 173 4.41 12.69 17.53
C ARG A 173 4.41 14.19 17.27
N THR A 174 4.36 14.99 18.33
CA THR A 174 4.38 16.46 18.24
C THR A 174 5.71 16.97 17.65
N ALA A 175 6.83 16.38 18.06
CA ALA A 175 8.14 16.75 17.53
C ALA A 175 8.27 16.45 16.04
N VAL A 176 7.82 15.27 15.60
CA VAL A 176 7.79 14.89 14.18
C VAL A 176 6.91 15.85 13.39
N TYR A 177 5.66 16.09 13.82
CA TYR A 177 4.76 17.03 13.14
C TYR A 177 5.34 18.44 13.03
N ARG A 178 5.94 18.96 14.11
CA ARG A 178 6.56 20.30 14.11
C ARG A 178 7.72 20.38 13.12
N THR A 179 8.55 19.34 13.03
CA THR A 179 9.65 19.30 12.07
C THR A 179 9.12 19.22 10.64
N LEU A 180 8.12 18.38 10.36
CA LEU A 180 7.51 18.26 9.03
C LEU A 180 6.84 19.57 8.58
N SER A 181 6.08 20.22 9.46
CA SER A 181 5.38 21.48 9.15
C SER A 181 6.31 22.69 8.96
N ALA A 182 7.58 22.58 9.38
CA ALA A 182 8.59 23.61 9.17
C ALA A 182 9.37 23.44 7.85
N LEU A 183 9.13 22.36 7.10
CA LEU A 183 9.79 22.14 5.81
C LEU A 183 9.07 22.93 4.71
N ASP A 184 9.87 23.58 3.85
CA ASP A 184 9.35 24.23 2.65
C ASP A 184 8.74 23.21 1.66
N GLY A 185 7.63 23.61 1.03
CA GLY A 185 6.92 22.80 0.04
C GLY A 185 6.18 21.60 0.62
N VAL A 186 5.91 21.59 1.92
CA VAL A 186 5.01 20.63 2.57
C VAL A 186 3.59 21.20 2.56
N GLY A 187 2.68 20.46 1.91
CA GLY A 187 1.26 20.75 1.91
C GLY A 187 0.56 20.22 3.16
N PRO A 188 -0.70 19.76 3.04
CA PRO A 188 -1.40 19.11 4.14
C PRO A 188 -0.62 17.92 4.71
N ILE A 189 -0.59 17.83 6.05
CA ILE A 189 -0.03 16.70 6.80
C ILE A 189 -1.19 16.00 7.50
N TYR A 190 -1.38 14.73 7.18
CA TYR A 190 -2.39 13.88 7.81
C TYR A 190 -1.72 12.95 8.81
N LEU A 191 -2.38 12.69 9.94
CA LEU A 191 -2.01 11.63 10.87
C LEU A 191 -3.01 10.49 10.74
N GLU A 192 -2.56 9.39 10.18
CA GLU A 192 -3.29 8.13 10.16
C GLU A 192 -3.14 7.42 11.50
N ASP A 193 -4.25 7.28 12.22
CA ASP A 193 -4.29 6.47 13.44
C ASP A 193 -4.20 4.96 13.14
N ARG A 194 -3.92 4.16 14.17
CA ARG A 194 -3.73 2.71 13.99
C ARG A 194 -4.99 1.98 13.53
N GLY A 195 -6.18 2.48 13.83
CA GLY A 195 -7.43 1.87 13.40
C GLY A 195 -7.60 2.02 11.89
N HIS A 196 -7.35 3.23 11.38
CA HIS A 196 -7.34 3.50 9.95
C HIS A 196 -6.21 2.76 9.23
N ALA A 197 -4.98 2.81 9.75
CA ALA A 197 -3.84 2.07 9.19
C ALA A 197 -4.09 0.57 9.17
N ALA A 198 -4.71 -0.01 10.21
CA ALA A 198 -5.08 -1.42 10.23
C ALA A 198 -6.09 -1.75 9.14
N LYS A 199 -7.11 -0.91 8.96
CA LYS A 199 -8.05 -1.06 7.85
C LYS A 199 -7.34 -0.98 6.49
N ASN A 200 -6.39 -0.06 6.33
CA ASN A 200 -5.63 0.08 5.09
C ASN A 200 -4.76 -1.13 4.80
N VAL A 201 -3.98 -1.61 5.76
CA VAL A 201 -3.16 -2.82 5.60
C VAL A 201 -4.03 -4.03 5.25
N MET A 202 -5.19 -4.20 5.90
CA MET A 202 -6.09 -5.32 5.61
C MET A 202 -6.82 -5.18 4.27
N TRP A 203 -7.09 -3.95 3.83
CA TRP A 203 -7.64 -3.68 2.50
C TRP A 203 -6.64 -4.03 1.41
N VAL A 204 -5.40 -3.61 1.62
CA VAL A 204 -4.30 -3.86 0.69
C VAL A 204 -3.95 -5.35 0.68
N ILE A 205 -3.94 -6.03 1.82
CA ILE A 205 -3.60 -7.46 1.92
C ILE A 205 -4.90 -8.24 2.05
N GLU A 206 -5.59 -8.50 0.93
CA GLU A 206 -6.87 -9.21 0.89
C GLU A 206 -6.67 -10.71 1.22
N THR A 207 -6.43 -11.00 2.49
CA THR A 207 -6.28 -12.35 3.05
C THR A 207 -7.31 -12.65 4.13
N HIS A 208 -8.12 -11.66 4.55
CA HIS A 208 -9.12 -11.84 5.61
C HIS A 208 -10.40 -11.06 5.32
N PRO A 209 -11.57 -11.60 5.71
CA PRO A 209 -12.84 -10.91 5.57
C PRO A 209 -12.87 -9.59 6.37
N PRO A 210 -13.56 -8.56 5.85
CA PRO A 210 -13.74 -7.29 6.55
C PRO A 210 -14.49 -7.50 7.88
N GLY A 211 -13.95 -6.95 8.98
CA GLY A 211 -14.65 -6.86 10.27
C GLY A 211 -13.98 -7.52 11.48
N THR A 212 -12.84 -8.20 11.31
CA THR A 212 -12.08 -8.79 12.43
C THR A 212 -10.77 -8.04 12.69
N THR A 213 -10.84 -6.73 12.95
CA THR A 213 -9.64 -5.88 13.05
C THR A 213 -9.50 -5.26 14.43
N LYS A 214 -8.86 -6.00 15.34
CA LYS A 214 -8.10 -5.28 16.39
C LYS A 214 -6.85 -4.70 15.72
N PRO A 215 -6.49 -3.43 15.94
CA PRO A 215 -5.23 -2.91 15.47
C PRO A 215 -4.14 -3.79 16.04
N LEU A 216 -3.40 -4.45 15.16
CA LEU A 216 -2.35 -5.35 15.59
C LEU A 216 -1.23 -4.49 16.18
N PRO A 217 -0.56 -4.93 17.26
CA PRO A 217 0.43 -4.10 17.96
C PRO A 217 1.62 -3.71 17.08
N TYR A 218 1.73 -4.27 15.88
CA TYR A 218 2.76 -3.98 14.89
C TYR A 218 2.38 -2.95 13.83
N ILE A 219 1.14 -2.46 13.80
CA ILE A 219 0.70 -1.46 12.83
C ILE A 219 0.99 -0.07 13.42
N PRO A 220 1.88 0.71 12.79
CA PRO A 220 2.24 2.04 13.29
C PRO A 220 1.16 3.07 12.97
N GLU A 221 1.17 4.18 13.72
CA GLU A 221 0.58 5.44 13.23
C GLU A 221 1.50 6.01 12.14
N THR A 222 0.94 6.72 11.17
CA THR A 222 1.69 7.19 10.00
C THR A 222 1.36 8.64 9.72
N PHE A 223 2.37 9.48 9.50
CA PHE A 223 2.13 10.79 8.87
C PHE A 223 2.14 10.65 7.36
N HIS A 224 1.11 11.16 6.71
CA HIS A 224 0.99 11.20 5.25
C HIS A 224 1.12 12.64 4.76
N LEU A 225 1.99 12.87 3.79
CA LEU A 225 2.37 14.20 3.34
C LEU A 225 2.14 14.38 1.84
N VAL A 226 1.62 15.55 1.48
CA VAL A 226 1.65 16.07 0.10
C VAL A 226 2.88 16.96 -0.06
N LEU A 227 3.68 16.71 -1.09
CA LEU A 227 4.91 17.45 -1.37
C LEU A 227 4.85 18.02 -2.79
N ASP A 228 5.28 19.28 -2.96
CA ASP A 228 5.24 19.95 -4.26
C ASP A 228 6.28 19.38 -5.26
N ALA A 229 7.27 18.64 -4.78
CA ALA A 229 8.38 18.12 -5.57
C ALA A 229 8.63 16.62 -5.31
N PRO A 230 8.98 15.83 -6.35
CA PRO A 230 9.18 14.38 -6.24
C PRO A 230 10.48 13.97 -5.52
N ASP A 231 11.52 14.81 -5.47
CA ASP A 231 12.78 14.52 -4.75
C ASP A 231 12.65 14.71 -3.22
N ALA A 232 11.44 14.97 -2.74
CA ALA A 232 11.20 15.42 -1.39
C ALA A 232 11.28 14.31 -0.32
N VAL A 233 11.23 13.03 -0.71
CA VAL A 233 11.37 11.90 0.23
C VAL A 233 12.70 11.98 0.98
N ALA A 234 13.81 12.12 0.25
CA ALA A 234 15.15 12.20 0.86
C ALA A 234 15.29 13.44 1.77
N ARG A 235 14.57 14.52 1.49
CA ARG A 235 14.52 15.71 2.35
C ARG A 235 13.76 15.43 3.63
N VAL A 236 12.59 14.80 3.55
CA VAL A 236 11.80 14.39 4.71
C VAL A 236 12.61 13.41 5.56
N GLU A 237 13.22 12.39 4.94
CA GLU A 237 14.06 11.41 5.62
C GLU A 237 15.23 12.06 6.37
N ARG A 238 15.96 13.00 5.75
CA ARG A 238 17.02 13.74 6.47
C ARG A 238 16.49 14.55 7.65
N ALA A 239 15.29 15.11 7.54
CA ALA A 239 14.72 15.98 8.56
C ALA A 239 14.16 15.22 9.76
N VAL A 240 13.43 14.13 9.52
CA VAL A 240 12.72 13.38 10.59
C VAL A 240 13.26 11.98 10.82
N GLY A 241 14.05 11.46 9.89
CA GLY A 241 14.52 10.09 9.92
C GLY A 241 15.30 9.75 11.18
N SER A 242 15.98 10.68 11.84
CA SER A 242 16.69 10.41 13.11
C SER A 242 15.88 10.74 14.37
N LEU A 243 14.65 11.26 14.23
CA LEU A 243 13.86 11.69 15.38
C LEU A 243 13.36 10.49 16.21
N PRO A 244 13.34 10.62 17.55
CA PRO A 244 12.69 9.67 18.44
C PRO A 244 11.24 9.38 18.01
N GLY A 245 10.88 8.09 17.96
CA GLY A 245 9.53 7.65 17.63
C GLY A 245 9.24 7.52 16.13
N VAL A 246 10.14 7.88 15.22
CA VAL A 246 10.02 7.51 13.80
C VAL A 246 10.52 6.06 13.63
N TYR A 247 9.88 5.26 12.80
CA TYR A 247 10.33 3.93 12.40
C TYR A 247 11.04 3.99 11.04
N ASP A 248 10.38 4.59 10.05
CA ASP A 248 10.84 4.63 8.67
C ASP A 248 10.22 5.82 7.89
N VAL A 249 10.80 6.17 6.75
CA VAL A 249 10.31 7.20 5.83
C VAL A 249 10.38 6.66 4.41
N GLY A 250 9.32 6.82 3.63
CA GLY A 250 9.30 6.31 2.27
C GLY A 250 8.23 6.95 1.40
N GLU A 251 8.26 6.60 0.13
CA GLU A 251 7.23 6.98 -0.83
C GLU A 251 5.91 6.27 -0.50
N GLU A 252 4.81 6.99 -0.67
CA GLU A 252 3.49 6.35 -0.70
C GLU A 252 3.36 5.62 -2.05
N THR A 253 3.65 4.33 -2.04
CA THR A 253 3.58 3.51 -3.26
C THR A 253 2.13 3.18 -3.59
N SER A 254 1.76 3.42 -4.84
CA SER A 254 0.44 3.06 -5.38
C SER A 254 0.40 1.56 -5.65
N HIS A 255 0.18 0.77 -4.61
CA HIS A 255 -0.04 -0.66 -4.78
C HIS A 255 -1.33 -1.10 -4.09
#